data_AF-A0A0B1RUY3-F1
#
_entry.id   AF-A0A0B1RUY3-F1
#
_cell.length_a   1.000
_cell.length_b   1.000
_cell.length_c   1.000
_cell.angle_alpha   90.00
_cell.angle_beta   90.00
_cell.angle_gamma   90.00
#
_symmetry.space_group_name_H-M   'P 1'
#
loop_
_entity.id
_entity.type
_entity.pdbx_description
1 polymer ?
#
loop_
_entity_poly.entity_id
_entity_poly.type
_entity_poly.pdbx_seq_one_letter_code
_entity_poly.pdbx_strand_id
1 'polypeptide(L)'
;MRHVSLGVTSEGDSDVDDLPEDDDGYDDNVIKLDPKDEADLERFMVNKDAGTKTLYDIIRAKIDAKTDDAELALSTVDPNEFNIRDLDPEVVEMYKEIGKVLSKYRSGKIPKAFKVIPKMVNWEQILYLTDPDGWSAAAMYQATRLFASNLNPRMCQRFYNLVLLPRLRDDIDEFKKLNFHLYQALCKAMYKPAAFFKGIILPLCEVSRFVICALLNSSIRLSILYLYL
;
A
#
# COMPACT_ATOMS: atom_id res chain seq x y z
N MET A 1 -32.60 11.45 -20.07
CA MET A 1 -34.00 11.51 -20.53
C MET A 1 -34.18 10.55 -21.70
N ARG A 2 -35.33 9.85 -21.75
CA ARG A 2 -35.78 8.86 -22.75
C ARG A 2 -35.31 7.44 -22.43
N HIS A 3 -36.05 6.69 -21.60
CA HIS A 3 -37.36 6.04 -21.83
C HIS A 3 -37.27 4.92 -22.87
N VAL A 4 -37.50 3.72 -22.34
CA VAL A 4 -37.55 2.41 -23.00
C VAL A 4 -38.77 2.34 -23.92
N SER A 5 -38.63 1.68 -25.07
CA SER A 5 -39.75 1.12 -25.85
C SER A 5 -39.23 0.19 -26.94
N LEU A 6 -39.37 -1.13 -26.74
CA LEU A 6 -39.46 -2.18 -27.76
C LEU A 6 -40.11 -3.36 -27.02
N GLY A 7 -41.19 -4.02 -27.42
CA GLY A 7 -42.01 -4.02 -28.61
C GLY A 7 -42.84 -5.31 -28.48
N VAL A 8 -44.17 -5.19 -28.47
CA VAL A 8 -45.08 -6.34 -28.48
C VAL A 8 -45.17 -6.85 -29.91
N THR A 9 -44.94 -8.15 -30.10
CA THR A 9 -45.41 -8.91 -31.26
C THR A 9 -46.19 -10.11 -30.75
N SER A 10 -47.46 -10.13 -31.16
CA SER A 10 -48.46 -11.18 -30.95
C SER A 10 -48.32 -12.26 -32.02
N GLU A 11 -49.01 -13.38 -31.76
CA GLU A 11 -49.28 -14.56 -32.61
C GLU A 11 -48.20 -15.64 -32.49
N GLY A 12 -48.46 -16.84 -31.98
CA GLY A 12 -49.71 -17.54 -31.71
C GLY A 12 -49.49 -18.99 -32.15
N ASP A 13 -49.47 -19.93 -31.22
CA ASP A 13 -50.00 -21.27 -31.49
C ASP A 13 -50.34 -21.98 -30.18
N SER A 14 -51.45 -22.67 -30.23
CA SER A 14 -52.06 -23.50 -29.21
C SER A 14 -51.18 -24.68 -28.81
N ASP A 15 -51.17 -25.00 -27.52
CA ASP A 15 -51.59 -26.34 -27.09
C ASP A 15 -51.92 -26.33 -25.59
N VAL A 16 -53.18 -26.66 -25.34
CA VAL A 16 -53.82 -26.77 -24.03
C VAL A 16 -53.52 -28.19 -23.56
N ASP A 17 -52.45 -28.37 -22.79
CA ASP A 17 -52.22 -29.63 -22.08
C ASP A 17 -53.01 -29.60 -20.76
N ASP A 18 -54.15 -30.26 -20.86
CA ASP A 18 -55.05 -30.73 -19.81
C ASP A 18 -54.23 -31.49 -18.74
N LEU A 19 -53.95 -30.83 -17.62
CA LEU A 19 -53.34 -31.49 -16.46
C LEU A 19 -54.44 -32.29 -15.76
N PRO A 20 -54.35 -33.63 -15.70
CA PRO A 20 -55.31 -34.43 -14.96
C PRO A 20 -55.20 -34.08 -13.48
N GLU A 21 -56.33 -33.73 -12.86
CA GLU A 21 -56.50 -33.79 -11.41
C GLU A 21 -56.38 -35.26 -10.99
N ASP A 22 -55.16 -35.72 -10.74
CA ASP A 22 -54.94 -36.96 -10.01
C ASP A 22 -55.35 -36.71 -8.55
N ASP A 23 -56.58 -37.12 -8.25
CA ASP A 23 -57.07 -37.51 -6.93
C ASP A 23 -56.22 -38.69 -6.44
N ASP A 24 -55.02 -38.41 -5.95
CA ASP A 24 -54.19 -39.36 -5.25
C ASP A 24 -54.74 -39.53 -3.83
N GLY A 25 -55.67 -40.46 -3.69
CA GLY A 25 -56.11 -41.00 -2.42
C GLY A 25 -54.89 -41.35 -1.56
N TYR A 26 -54.58 -40.48 -0.59
CA TYR A 26 -53.61 -40.74 0.46
C TYR A 26 -54.11 -41.93 1.27
N ASP A 27 -53.67 -43.12 0.87
CA ASP A 27 -53.66 -44.29 1.73
C ASP A 27 -52.74 -43.94 2.91
N ASP A 28 -53.31 -43.89 4.10
CA ASP A 28 -52.68 -43.52 5.38
C ASP A 28 -51.73 -44.65 5.83
N ASN A 29 -50.88 -45.11 4.91
CA ASN A 29 -49.83 -46.07 5.15
C ASN A 29 -48.74 -45.37 5.94
N VAL A 30 -48.82 -45.53 7.27
CA VAL A 30 -47.71 -45.24 8.18
C VAL A 30 -46.50 -46.03 7.69
N ILE A 31 -45.61 -45.36 6.96
CA ILE A 31 -44.31 -45.90 6.55
C ILE A 31 -43.55 -46.17 7.85
N LYS A 32 -43.45 -47.45 8.24
CA LYS A 32 -42.53 -47.87 9.30
C LYS A 32 -41.12 -47.69 8.76
N LEU A 33 -40.50 -46.58 9.14
CA LEU A 33 -39.08 -46.33 8.90
C LEU A 33 -38.28 -47.48 9.52
N ASP A 34 -37.36 -48.04 8.75
CA ASP A 34 -36.41 -49.02 9.28
C ASP A 34 -35.48 -48.29 10.26
N PRO A 35 -35.04 -48.88 11.39
CA PRO A 35 -34.27 -48.18 12.43
C PRO A 35 -32.98 -47.53 11.91
N LYS A 36 -32.49 -48.01 10.78
CA LYS A 36 -31.31 -47.47 10.10
C LYS A 36 -31.62 -46.17 9.36
N ASP A 37 -32.77 -46.09 8.72
CA ASP A 37 -33.21 -44.89 8.00
C ASP A 37 -33.59 -43.77 9.00
N GLU A 38 -34.15 -44.14 10.15
CA GLU A 38 -34.39 -43.21 11.26
C GLU A 38 -33.06 -42.67 11.83
N ALA A 39 -32.05 -43.52 12.00
CA ALA A 39 -30.71 -43.10 12.43
C ALA A 39 -29.97 -42.26 11.39
N ASP A 40 -30.20 -42.50 10.09
CA ASP A 40 -29.61 -41.71 9.01
C ASP A 40 -30.31 -40.35 8.87
N LEU A 41 -31.63 -40.28 9.12
CA LEU A 41 -32.37 -39.03 9.28
C LEU A 41 -31.90 -38.23 10.50
N GLU A 42 -31.69 -38.88 11.65
CA GLU A 42 -31.13 -38.25 12.86
C GLU A 42 -29.71 -37.69 12.62
N ARG A 43 -28.90 -38.35 11.79
CA ARG A 43 -27.57 -37.84 11.40
C ARG A 43 -27.64 -36.64 10.47
N PHE A 44 -28.70 -36.53 9.67
CA PHE A 44 -28.90 -35.44 8.71
C PHE A 44 -29.60 -34.22 9.34
N MET A 45 -30.36 -34.42 10.42
CA MET A 45 -30.96 -33.34 11.19
C MET A 45 -29.91 -32.69 12.10
N VAL A 46 -29.47 -31.48 11.73
CA VAL A 46 -28.65 -30.63 12.60
C VAL A 46 -29.45 -30.36 13.89
N ASN A 47 -28.93 -30.86 15.02
CA ASN A 47 -29.45 -30.55 16.36
C ASN A 47 -29.65 -29.03 16.51
N LYS A 48 -30.91 -28.62 16.65
CA LYS A 48 -31.34 -27.22 16.75
C LYS A 48 -30.85 -26.52 18.03
N ASP A 49 -30.23 -27.28 18.94
CA ASP A 49 -29.66 -26.80 20.20
C ASP A 49 -28.18 -26.36 20.11
N ALA A 50 -27.52 -26.60 18.96
CA ALA A 50 -26.24 -25.98 18.68
C ALA A 50 -26.49 -24.65 17.98
N GLY A 51 -26.69 -23.59 18.77
CA GLY A 51 -26.98 -22.23 18.30
C GLY A 51 -26.20 -21.89 17.02
N THR A 52 -26.92 -21.90 15.90
CA THR A 52 -26.36 -21.53 14.60
C THR A 52 -25.87 -20.10 14.74
N LYS A 53 -24.54 -19.91 14.70
CA LYS A 53 -23.94 -18.58 14.73
C LYS A 53 -24.66 -17.75 13.68
N THR A 54 -25.34 -16.71 14.13
CA THR A 54 -26.14 -15.89 13.25
C THR A 54 -25.21 -15.18 12.27
N LEU A 55 -25.73 -14.76 11.11
CA LEU A 55 -24.94 -13.94 10.18
C LEU A 55 -24.34 -12.71 10.89
N TYR A 56 -25.04 -12.18 11.89
CA TYR A 56 -24.55 -11.11 12.76
C TYR A 56 -23.28 -11.49 13.52
N ASP A 57 -23.22 -12.69 14.12
CA ASP A 57 -22.05 -13.17 14.86
C ASP A 57 -20.85 -13.41 13.95
N ILE A 58 -21.11 -13.90 12.73
CA ILE A 58 -20.08 -14.11 11.71
C ILE A 58 -19.53 -12.77 11.20
N ILE A 59 -20.41 -11.79 10.96
CA ILE A 59 -20.00 -10.45 10.53
C ILE A 59 -19.22 -9.76 11.64
N ARG A 60 -19.68 -9.82 12.88
CA ARG A 60 -18.99 -9.24 14.04
C ARG A 60 -17.61 -9.85 14.22
N ALA A 61 -17.50 -11.18 14.28
CA ALA A 61 -16.21 -11.86 14.41
C ALA A 61 -15.23 -11.53 13.27
N LYS A 62 -15.75 -11.24 12.07
CA LYS A 62 -14.93 -10.88 10.91
C LYS A 62 -14.54 -9.40 10.85
N ILE A 63 -15.35 -8.52 11.45
CA ILE A 63 -14.97 -7.12 11.70
C ILE A 63 -13.90 -7.09 12.79
N ASP A 64 -14.14 -7.78 13.90
CA ASP A 64 -13.24 -7.82 15.06
C ASP A 64 -11.86 -8.41 14.66
N ALA A 65 -11.83 -9.53 13.92
CA ALA A 65 -10.57 -10.08 13.41
C ALA A 65 -9.83 -9.12 12.46
N LYS A 66 -10.57 -8.33 11.65
CA LYS A 66 -9.95 -7.32 10.78
C LYS A 66 -9.47 -6.09 11.52
N THR A 67 -10.17 -5.68 12.59
CA THR A 67 -9.71 -4.58 13.45
C THR A 67 -8.51 -5.02 14.27
N ASP A 68 -8.49 -6.25 14.76
CA ASP A 68 -7.36 -6.84 15.49
C ASP A 68 -6.15 -7.00 14.57
N ASP A 69 -6.32 -7.43 13.32
CA ASP A 69 -5.23 -7.48 12.33
C ASP A 69 -4.71 -6.07 11.99
N ALA A 70 -5.60 -5.06 11.91
CA ALA A 70 -5.22 -3.68 11.68
C ALA A 70 -4.53 -3.05 12.90
N GLU A 71 -4.97 -3.38 14.11
CA GLU A 71 -4.38 -2.95 15.37
C GLU A 71 -3.05 -3.66 15.63
N LEU A 72 -2.93 -4.93 15.28
CA LEU A 72 -1.66 -5.67 15.29
C LEU A 72 -0.68 -5.05 14.29
N ALA A 73 -1.13 -4.73 13.07
CA ALA A 73 -0.33 -4.00 12.10
C ALA A 73 0.12 -2.63 12.63
N LEU A 74 -0.74 -1.92 13.37
CA LEU A 74 -0.41 -0.67 14.04
C LEU A 74 0.52 -0.86 15.26
N SER A 75 0.46 -2.01 15.94
CA SER A 75 1.33 -2.35 17.07
C SER A 75 2.71 -2.88 16.67
N THR A 76 2.88 -3.31 15.41
CA THR A 76 4.21 -3.62 14.83
C THR A 76 4.99 -2.36 14.47
N VAL A 77 4.35 -1.19 14.58
CA VAL A 77 4.97 0.13 14.58
C VAL A 77 5.62 0.27 15.96
N ASP A 78 6.95 0.42 15.98
CA ASP A 78 7.76 0.43 17.20
C ASP A 78 7.22 1.54 18.14
N PRO A 79 6.99 1.34 19.44
CA PRO A 79 6.56 2.42 20.35
C PRO A 79 7.55 3.60 20.39
N ASN A 80 8.77 3.39 19.87
CA ASN A 80 9.81 4.40 19.69
C ASN A 80 9.67 5.20 18.37
N GLU A 81 8.65 4.93 17.55
CA GLU A 81 8.47 5.47 16.20
C GLU A 81 7.89 6.90 16.19
N PHE A 82 7.34 7.36 17.32
CA PHE A 82 6.82 8.73 17.52
C PHE A 82 7.25 9.40 18.82
N ASN A 83 8.32 8.92 19.49
CA ASN A 83 8.93 9.71 20.56
C ASN A 83 9.66 10.90 19.93
N ILE A 84 8.91 11.99 19.70
CA ILE A 84 9.46 13.33 19.55
C ILE A 84 10.22 13.59 20.83
N ARG A 85 11.53 13.33 20.82
CA ARG A 85 12.37 13.64 21.97
C ARG A 85 12.45 15.14 22.05
N ASP A 86 12.34 15.66 23.26
CA ASP A 86 12.64 17.06 23.52
C ASP A 86 14.09 17.31 23.10
N LEU A 87 14.23 18.07 22.02
CA LEU A 87 15.51 18.49 21.49
C LEU A 87 15.88 19.82 22.15
N ASP A 88 17.16 19.96 22.48
CA ASP A 88 17.71 21.23 22.94
C ASP A 88 17.41 22.33 21.89
N PRO A 89 16.86 23.49 22.30
CA PRO A 89 16.59 24.61 21.40
C PRO A 89 17.79 25.01 20.53
N GLU A 90 19.02 24.93 21.05
CA GLU A 90 20.23 25.27 20.28
C GLU A 90 20.46 24.29 19.12
N VAL A 91 20.23 23.00 19.35
CA VAL A 91 20.35 21.96 18.32
C VAL A 91 19.31 22.18 17.23
N VAL A 92 18.10 22.56 17.62
CA VAL A 92 17.02 22.87 16.68
C VAL A 92 17.39 24.05 15.79
N GLU A 93 17.92 25.13 16.37
CA GLU A 93 18.35 26.30 15.61
C GLU A 93 19.50 25.97 14.64
N MET A 94 20.50 25.24 15.10
CA MET A 94 21.62 24.78 14.28
C MET A 94 21.15 23.97 13.05
N TYR A 95 20.22 23.02 13.22
CA TYR A 95 19.72 22.22 12.08
C TYR A 95 18.84 23.03 11.12
N LYS A 96 18.08 24.01 11.62
CA LYS A 96 17.36 24.95 10.75
C LYS A 96 18.32 25.78 9.89
N GLU A 97 19.44 26.23 10.45
CA GLU A 97 20.48 26.93 9.68
C GLU A 97 21.11 26.03 8.60
N ILE A 98 21.35 24.76 8.93
CA ILE A 98 21.86 23.78 7.96
C ILE A 98 20.87 23.61 6.80
N GLY A 99 19.57 23.58 7.05
CA GLY A 99 18.53 23.57 6.01
C GLY A 99 18.68 24.74 5.02
N LYS A 100 18.90 25.97 5.55
CA LYS A 100 19.14 27.17 4.73
C LYS A 100 20.42 27.08 3.89
N VAL A 101 21.43 26.36 4.37
CA VAL A 101 22.66 26.10 3.59
C VAL A 101 22.41 25.08 2.49
N LEU A 102 21.63 24.03 2.77
CA LEU A 102 21.29 22.98 1.81
C LEU A 102 20.39 23.46 0.67
N SER A 103 19.54 24.46 0.91
CA SER A 103 18.73 25.07 -0.17
C SER A 103 19.58 25.80 -1.22
N LYS A 104 20.72 26.37 -0.82
CA LYS A 104 21.65 27.09 -1.71
C LYS A 104 22.82 26.22 -2.21
N TYR A 105 22.93 25.00 -1.71
CA TYR A 105 24.06 24.13 -1.99
C TYR A 105 24.14 23.77 -3.48
N ARG A 106 25.33 23.87 -4.08
CA ARG A 106 25.59 23.43 -5.46
C ARG A 106 26.71 22.40 -5.53
N SER A 107 27.82 22.67 -4.85
CA SER A 107 29.01 21.85 -4.88
C SER A 107 29.83 22.03 -3.61
N GLY A 108 30.78 21.12 -3.37
CA GLY A 108 31.71 21.20 -2.25
C GLY A 108 31.46 20.15 -1.18
N LYS A 109 31.84 20.47 0.05
CA LYS A 109 31.71 19.57 1.20
C LYS A 109 30.38 19.84 1.91
N ILE A 110 29.62 18.77 2.14
CA ILE A 110 28.41 18.82 2.99
C ILE A 110 28.82 19.14 4.44
N PRO A 111 28.06 19.97 5.17
CA PRO A 111 28.30 20.26 6.59
C PRO A 111 28.49 19.00 7.44
N LYS A 112 29.43 19.04 8.39
CA LYS A 112 29.76 17.90 9.26
C LYS A 112 28.55 17.46 10.10
N ALA A 113 27.77 18.41 10.60
CA ALA A 113 26.54 18.15 11.35
C ALA A 113 25.51 17.39 10.52
N PHE A 114 25.40 17.64 9.22
CA PHE A 114 24.51 16.84 8.36
C PHE A 114 25.01 15.40 8.18
N LYS A 115 26.33 15.19 8.11
CA LYS A 115 26.92 13.86 7.92
C LYS A 115 26.68 12.90 9.09
N VAL A 116 26.40 13.41 10.28
CA VAL A 116 26.16 12.59 11.47
C VAL A 116 24.71 12.16 11.63
N ILE A 117 23.76 12.79 10.91
CA ILE A 117 22.32 12.49 10.98
C ILE A 117 22.02 10.99 10.79
N PRO A 118 22.55 10.28 9.78
CA PRO A 118 22.35 8.85 9.59
C PRO A 118 22.65 7.94 10.80
N LYS A 119 23.52 8.41 11.71
CA LYS A 119 23.97 7.64 12.88
C LYS A 119 23.11 7.91 14.12
N MET A 120 22.21 8.89 14.06
CA MET A 120 21.35 9.26 15.17
C MET A 120 20.14 8.33 15.24
N VAL A 121 19.66 8.06 16.46
CA VAL A 121 18.45 7.27 16.68
C VAL A 121 17.22 8.00 16.16
N ASN A 122 17.15 9.32 16.40
CA ASN A 122 16.08 10.22 15.99
C ASN A 122 16.39 10.95 14.67
N TRP A 123 17.02 10.26 13.72
CA TRP A 123 17.45 10.87 12.45
C TRP A 123 16.30 11.51 11.67
N GLU A 124 15.08 10.96 11.73
CA GLU A 124 13.90 11.48 11.04
C GLU A 124 13.47 12.85 11.56
N GLN A 125 13.40 13.00 12.89
CA GLN A 125 13.06 14.26 13.54
C GLN A 125 14.08 15.33 13.18
N ILE A 126 15.38 15.00 13.25
CA ILE A 126 16.47 15.92 12.90
C ILE A 126 16.42 16.29 11.41
N LEU A 127 16.14 15.33 10.54
CA LEU A 127 16.02 15.56 9.11
C LEU A 127 14.86 16.51 8.79
N TYR A 128 13.73 16.35 9.48
CA TYR A 128 12.57 17.22 9.29
C TYR A 128 12.89 18.70 9.61
N LEU A 129 13.71 18.95 10.65
CA LEU A 129 14.15 20.31 11.00
C LEU A 129 14.96 21.01 9.91
N THR A 130 15.60 20.23 9.02
CA THR A 130 16.41 20.76 7.92
C THR A 130 15.61 21.12 6.68
N ASP A 131 14.27 21.00 6.72
CA ASP A 131 13.34 21.36 5.64
C ASP A 131 13.73 20.73 4.28
N PRO A 132 13.54 19.40 4.13
CA PRO A 132 14.01 18.67 2.95
C PRO A 132 13.36 19.09 1.63
N ASP A 133 12.17 19.69 1.69
CA ASP A 133 11.44 20.17 0.51
C ASP A 133 12.18 21.36 -0.13
N GLY A 134 12.72 22.25 0.72
CA GLY A 134 13.49 23.42 0.30
C GLY A 134 14.91 23.14 -0.22
N TRP A 135 15.37 21.89 -0.22
CA TRP A 135 16.73 21.56 -0.64
C TRP A 135 16.96 21.77 -2.13
N SER A 136 18.21 22.07 -2.51
CA SER A 136 18.60 22.04 -3.91
C SER A 136 18.66 20.59 -4.45
N ALA A 137 18.49 20.41 -5.75
CA ALA A 137 18.65 19.08 -6.37
C ALA A 137 20.05 18.48 -6.14
N ALA A 138 21.09 19.32 -6.08
CA ALA A 138 22.46 18.89 -5.78
C ALA A 138 22.61 18.43 -4.32
N ALA A 139 21.94 19.09 -3.37
CA ALA A 139 21.88 18.67 -1.97
C ALA A 139 21.16 17.32 -1.84
N MET A 140 20.04 17.15 -2.56
CA MET A 140 19.27 15.90 -2.57
C MET A 140 20.11 14.70 -3.04
N TYR A 141 20.91 14.87 -4.10
CA TYR A 141 21.85 13.84 -4.55
C TYR A 141 22.85 13.46 -3.45
N GLN A 142 23.46 14.46 -2.83
CA GLN A 142 24.47 14.27 -1.81
C GLN A 142 23.91 13.64 -0.53
N ALA A 143 22.70 14.06 -0.12
CA ALA A 143 21.95 13.44 0.95
C ALA A 143 21.63 11.99 0.61
N THR A 144 21.04 11.71 -0.56
CA THR A 144 20.71 10.34 -0.96
C THR A 144 21.95 9.43 -0.96
N ARG A 145 23.09 9.90 -1.48
CA ARG A 145 24.34 9.14 -1.44
C ARG A 145 24.82 8.85 -0.01
N LEU A 146 24.70 9.82 0.88
CA LEU A 146 25.09 9.67 2.29
C LEU A 146 24.15 8.69 3.02
N PHE A 147 22.84 8.84 2.84
CA PHE A 147 21.83 8.03 3.52
C PHE A 147 21.82 6.60 2.99
N ALA A 148 21.94 6.40 1.67
CA ALA A 148 22.03 5.09 1.05
C ALA A 148 23.29 4.30 1.45
N SER A 149 24.36 4.95 1.91
CA SER A 149 25.58 4.26 2.36
C SER A 149 25.59 3.97 3.87
N ASN A 150 24.98 4.84 4.68
CA ASN A 150 25.09 4.76 6.14
C ASN A 150 23.89 4.10 6.84
N LEU A 151 22.69 4.09 6.25
CA LEU A 151 21.48 3.58 6.91
C LEU A 151 21.20 2.11 6.58
N ASN A 152 20.45 1.46 7.48
CA ASN A 152 19.88 0.13 7.28
C ASN A 152 18.81 0.14 6.17
N PRO A 153 18.60 -0.96 5.43
CA PRO A 153 17.61 -1.00 4.34
C PRO A 153 16.20 -0.55 4.74
N ARG A 154 15.73 -0.92 5.94
CA ARG A 154 14.43 -0.48 6.49
C ARG A 154 14.36 1.04 6.66
N MET A 155 15.42 1.67 7.18
CA MET A 155 15.49 3.12 7.36
C MET A 155 15.68 3.86 6.03
N CYS A 156 16.48 3.32 5.10
CA CYS A 156 16.61 3.87 3.75
C CYS A 156 15.25 3.89 3.03
N GLN A 157 14.44 2.85 3.20
CA GLN A 157 13.09 2.80 2.61
C GLN A 157 12.24 3.99 3.11
N ARG A 158 12.29 4.30 4.41
CA ARG A 158 11.59 5.47 4.98
C ARG A 158 12.09 6.77 4.39
N PHE A 159 13.40 6.96 4.31
CA PHE A 159 13.99 8.15 3.67
C PHE A 159 13.54 8.30 2.21
N TYR A 160 13.49 7.20 1.45
CA TYR A 160 13.02 7.25 0.07
C TYR A 160 11.54 7.62 -0.03
N ASN A 161 10.69 7.05 0.82
CA ASN A 161 9.26 7.33 0.84
C ASN A 161 8.93 8.76 1.25
N LEU A 162 9.61 9.29 2.28
CA LEU A 162 9.25 10.56 2.90
C LEU A 162 9.93 11.76 2.25
N VAL A 163 11.11 11.59 1.66
CA VAL A 163 11.93 12.71 1.17
C VAL A 163 12.19 12.63 -0.33
N LEU A 164 12.71 11.50 -0.81
CA LEU A 164 13.14 11.40 -2.21
C LEU A 164 11.95 11.27 -3.17
N LEU A 165 10.96 10.43 -2.83
CA LEU A 165 9.83 10.13 -3.69
C LEU A 165 8.91 11.34 -3.91
N PRO A 166 8.49 12.13 -2.89
CA PRO A 166 7.68 13.32 -3.11
C PRO A 166 8.40 14.32 -3.99
N ARG A 167 9.68 14.58 -3.70
CA ARG A 167 10.50 15.51 -4.49
C ARG A 167 10.64 15.11 -5.96
N LEU A 168 10.74 13.82 -6.25
CA LEU A 168 10.78 13.32 -7.62
C LEU A 168 9.45 13.52 -8.34
N ARG A 169 8.33 13.31 -7.64
CA ARG A 169 6.99 13.53 -8.20
C ARG A 169 6.79 14.99 -8.54
N ASP A 170 7.14 15.89 -7.63
CA ASP A 170 7.00 17.34 -7.83
C ASP A 170 7.81 17.84 -9.04
N ASP A 171 9.08 17.42 -9.17
CA ASP A 171 9.95 17.83 -10.29
C ASP A 171 9.45 17.29 -11.64
N ILE A 172 8.93 16.06 -11.67
CA ILE A 172 8.36 15.45 -12.87
C ILE A 172 7.04 16.13 -13.23
N ASP A 173 6.20 16.46 -12.24
CA ASP A 173 4.92 17.09 -12.49
C ASP A 173 5.08 18.53 -12.99
N GLU A 174 6.05 19.27 -12.45
CA GLU A 174 6.35 20.65 -12.84
C GLU A 174 7.07 20.74 -14.20
N PHE A 175 8.19 20.03 -14.39
CA PHE A 175 9.07 20.24 -15.55
C PHE A 175 8.88 19.20 -16.66
N LYS A 176 8.14 18.11 -16.43
CA LYS A 176 8.00 16.94 -17.32
C LYS A 176 9.33 16.29 -17.73
N LYS A 177 10.45 16.72 -17.15
CA LYS A 177 11.81 16.24 -17.37
C LYS A 177 12.52 16.22 -16.03
N LEU A 178 13.16 15.09 -15.72
CA LEU A 178 13.85 14.90 -14.45
C LEU A 178 15.19 15.66 -14.41
N ASN A 179 15.44 16.38 -13.31
CA ASN A 179 16.74 17.01 -13.05
C ASN A 179 17.89 15.97 -13.03
N PHE A 180 19.05 16.34 -13.57
CA PHE A 180 20.23 15.46 -13.62
C PHE A 180 20.67 14.98 -12.22
N HIS A 181 20.67 15.84 -11.20
CA HIS A 181 21.08 15.43 -9.86
C HIS A 181 20.07 14.49 -9.20
N LEU A 182 18.77 14.67 -9.47
CA LEU A 182 17.74 13.75 -8.99
C LEU A 182 17.84 12.38 -9.68
N TYR A 183 18.16 12.36 -10.98
CA TYR A 183 18.49 11.11 -11.66
C TYR A 183 19.69 10.41 -11.03
N GLN A 184 20.78 11.15 -10.76
CA GLN A 184 21.93 10.59 -10.06
C GLN A 184 21.58 10.10 -8.64
N ALA A 185 20.65 10.77 -7.95
CA ALA A 185 20.15 10.36 -6.64
C ALA A 185 19.44 9.00 -6.73
N LEU A 186 18.59 8.81 -7.74
CA LEU A 186 17.94 7.53 -8.02
C LEU A 186 18.96 6.43 -8.29
N CYS A 187 19.97 6.68 -9.13
CA CYS A 187 21.04 5.70 -9.37
C CYS A 187 21.78 5.34 -8.08
N LYS A 188 21.94 6.28 -7.14
CA LYS A 188 22.53 5.97 -5.82
C LYS A 188 21.58 5.21 -4.89
N ALA A 189 20.29 5.49 -4.97
CA ALA A 189 19.29 4.75 -4.22
C ALA A 189 19.23 3.26 -4.64
N MET A 190 19.46 2.97 -5.92
CA MET A 190 19.48 1.61 -6.47
C MET A 190 20.55 0.69 -5.88
N TYR A 191 21.61 1.22 -5.24
CA TYR A 191 22.62 0.39 -4.57
C TYR A 191 22.04 -0.39 -3.37
N LYS A 192 20.86 0.00 -2.86
CA LYS A 192 20.07 -0.79 -1.89
C LYS A 192 18.76 -1.23 -2.53
N PRO A 193 18.74 -2.33 -3.31
CA PRO A 193 17.59 -2.73 -4.12
C PRO A 193 16.34 -2.97 -3.27
N ALA A 194 16.45 -3.63 -2.11
CA ALA A 194 15.31 -3.91 -1.24
C ALA A 194 14.58 -2.63 -0.77
N ALA A 195 15.34 -1.58 -0.43
CA ALA A 195 14.79 -0.30 -0.02
C ALA A 195 14.22 0.47 -1.23
N PHE A 196 14.90 0.41 -2.37
CA PHE A 196 14.48 1.07 -3.60
C PHE A 196 13.15 0.53 -4.14
N PHE A 197 12.99 -0.79 -4.21
CA PHE A 197 11.74 -1.39 -4.68
C PHE A 197 10.57 -1.05 -3.77
N LYS A 198 10.74 -1.24 -2.45
CA LYS A 198 9.67 -0.98 -1.47
C LYS A 198 9.39 0.50 -1.26
N GLY A 199 10.39 1.37 -1.41
CA GLY A 199 10.29 2.80 -1.10
C GLY A 199 10.09 3.71 -2.31
N ILE A 200 10.22 3.21 -3.54
CA ILE A 200 10.06 4.01 -4.76
C ILE A 200 9.16 3.27 -5.74
N ILE A 201 9.54 2.05 -6.14
CA ILE A 201 8.84 1.35 -7.23
C ILE A 201 7.42 0.92 -6.84
N LEU A 202 7.23 0.22 -5.72
CA LEU A 202 5.90 -0.23 -5.30
C LEU A 202 4.92 0.95 -5.09
N PRO A 203 5.29 2.02 -4.34
CA PRO A 203 4.43 3.19 -4.19
C PRO A 203 4.12 3.91 -5.52
N LEU A 204 5.01 3.84 -6.51
CA LEU A 204 4.74 4.39 -7.85
C LEU A 204 3.79 3.50 -8.64
N CYS A 205 3.90 2.17 -8.52
CA CYS A 205 3.01 1.22 -9.16
C CYS A 205 1.57 1.27 -8.64
N GLU A 206 1.39 1.50 -7.33
CA GLU A 206 0.07 1.60 -6.71
C GLU A 206 -0.65 2.88 -7.08
N VAL A 207 0.07 4.01 -7.17
CA VAL A 207 -0.52 5.34 -7.33
C VAL A 207 -0.65 5.77 -8.80
N SER A 208 0.20 5.31 -9.72
CA SER A 208 0.18 5.84 -11.10
C SER A 208 0.76 4.92 -12.18
N ARG A 209 -0.11 4.49 -13.09
CA ARG A 209 0.27 3.84 -14.36
C ARG A 209 1.02 4.77 -15.33
N PHE A 210 0.90 6.10 -15.16
CA PHE A 210 1.49 7.12 -16.05
C PHE A 210 2.94 7.52 -15.71
N VAL A 211 3.32 7.60 -14.42
CA VAL A 211 4.68 8.04 -14.02
C VAL A 211 5.74 6.98 -14.35
N ILE A 212 5.36 5.70 -14.35
CA ILE A 212 6.20 4.58 -14.80
C ILE A 212 6.67 4.79 -16.25
N CYS A 213 5.81 5.30 -17.13
CA CYS A 213 6.18 5.58 -18.53
C CYS A 213 7.24 6.69 -18.65
N ALA A 214 7.22 7.72 -17.80
CA ALA A 214 8.23 8.78 -17.81
C ALA A 214 9.60 8.27 -17.31
N LEU A 215 9.62 7.47 -16.24
CA LEU A 215 10.86 6.91 -15.69
C LEU A 215 11.46 5.78 -16.56
N LEU A 216 10.62 4.97 -17.21
CA LEU A 216 11.07 3.90 -18.10
C LEU A 216 11.52 4.39 -19.49
N ASN A 217 10.95 5.47 -20.02
CA ASN A 217 11.30 5.97 -21.36
C ASN A 217 12.61 6.77 -21.38
N SER A 218 13.04 7.39 -20.28
CA SER A 218 14.16 8.34 -20.34
C SER A 218 15.55 7.79 -20.03
N SER A 219 15.75 6.66 -19.33
CA SER A 219 17.12 6.10 -19.10
C SER A 219 17.24 4.70 -18.50
N ILE A 220 16.22 4.15 -17.83
CA ILE A 220 16.39 2.93 -17.03
C ILE A 220 16.54 1.66 -17.88
N ARG A 221 15.96 1.61 -19.09
CA ARG A 221 16.06 0.44 -19.98
C ARG A 221 17.47 0.16 -20.51
N LEU A 222 18.30 1.19 -20.70
CA LEU A 222 19.65 1.01 -21.27
C LEU A 222 20.69 0.70 -20.19
N SER A 223 20.59 1.28 -18.99
CA SER A 223 21.57 1.01 -17.92
C SER A 223 21.41 -0.36 -17.26
N ILE A 224 20.21 -0.94 -17.23
CA ILE A 224 20.00 -2.29 -16.65
C ILE A 224 20.49 -3.38 -17.62
N LEU A 225 20.35 -3.18 -18.94
CA LEU A 225 20.91 -4.12 -19.92
C LEU A 225 22.45 -4.08 -19.96
N TYR A 226 23.06 -2.90 -19.78
CA TYR A 226 24.53 -2.76 -19.86
C TYR A 226 25.29 -3.19 -18.60
N LEU A 227 24.62 -3.40 -17.46
CA LEU A 227 25.23 -3.88 -16.21
C LEU A 227 25.08 -5.40 -16.01
N TYR A 228 24.39 -6.09 -16.93
CA TYR A 228 24.12 -7.53 -16.90
C TYR A 228 24.49 -8.26 -18.22
N LEU A 229 25.23 -7.60 -19.12
CA LEU A 229 25.92 -8.14 -20.29
C LEU A 229 27.40 -7.79 -20.19
#